data_AF-A0A8X6J4D7-F1
#
_entry.id   AF-A0A8X6J4D7-F1
#
_cell.length_a   1.000
_cell.length_b   1.000
_cell.length_c   1.000
_cell.angle_alpha   90.00
_cell.angle_beta   90.00
_cell.angle_gamma   90.00
#
_symmetry.space_group_name_H-M   'P 1'
#
loop_
_entity.id
_entity.type
_entity.pdbx_description
1 polymer ?
#
loop_
_entity_poly.entity_id
_entity_poly.type
_entity_poly.pdbx_seq_one_letter_code
_entity_poly.pdbx_strand_id
1 'polypeptide(L)'
;ILDRFRLYPIGLSADIEKAFLQLTIAPEHREFLRFFYPLEDNREIVYRHCRVVFGVCSSPFLLAASLNHLLEHSSLECTEIISKLKHSFYVDNCVSGVFTEQEVGNFISSAKAVLRKGCFNLSNCESNVNGPGVSKCTGDTDLLGIIWNLDTLRCSEINEIPQNKGNTANRTILSFV
;
A
#
# COMPACT_ATOMS: atom_id res chain seq x y z
N ILE A 1 -9.86 -8.18 1.16
CA ILE A 1 -9.19 -7.52 0.00
C ILE A 1 -8.69 -8.57 -0.97
N LEU A 2 -7.90 -9.55 -0.51
CA LEU A 2 -7.42 -10.67 -1.31
C LEU A 2 -8.56 -11.48 -1.97
N ASP A 3 -9.68 -11.72 -1.29
CA ASP A 3 -10.81 -12.43 -1.93
C ASP A 3 -11.37 -11.69 -3.14
N ARG A 4 -11.46 -10.35 -3.08
CA ARG A 4 -11.91 -9.53 -4.20
C ARG A 4 -10.89 -9.51 -5.33
N PHE A 5 -9.60 -9.47 -5.00
CA PHE A 5 -8.51 -9.58 -5.97
C PHE A 5 -8.66 -10.86 -6.81
N ARG A 6 -8.98 -11.99 -6.17
CA ARG A 6 -9.17 -13.29 -6.83
C ARG A 6 -10.44 -13.40 -7.69
N LEU A 7 -11.35 -12.43 -7.66
CA LEU A 7 -12.51 -12.41 -8.55
C LEU A 7 -12.16 -12.01 -9.98
N TYR A 8 -10.96 -11.45 -10.20
CA TYR A 8 -10.55 -10.93 -11.48
C TYR A 8 -9.52 -11.87 -12.14
N PRO A 9 -9.61 -12.08 -13.47
CA PRO A 9 -8.61 -12.84 -14.21
C PRO A 9 -7.28 -12.08 -14.32
N ILE A 10 -7.30 -10.76 -14.13
CA ILE A 10 -6.11 -9.92 -14.15
C ILE A 10 -5.98 -9.21 -12.81
N GLY A 11 -4.94 -9.54 -12.04
CA GLY A 11 -4.62 -8.95 -10.76
C GLY A 11 -3.73 -7.72 -10.91
N LEU A 12 -3.94 -6.71 -10.08
CA LEU A 12 -3.14 -5.50 -10.00
C LEU A 12 -2.72 -5.26 -8.55
N SER A 13 -1.43 -5.01 -8.34
CA SER A 13 -0.89 -4.61 -7.05
C SER A 13 0.00 -3.38 -7.22
N ALA A 14 0.02 -2.50 -6.23
CA ALA A 14 0.87 -1.32 -6.22
C ALA A 14 1.04 -0.80 -4.79
N ASP A 15 2.07 -0.01 -4.55
CA ASP A 15 2.35 0.61 -3.26
C ASP A 15 2.16 2.13 -3.35
N ILE A 16 1.71 2.75 -2.26
CA ILE A 16 1.77 4.20 -2.12
C ILE A 16 3.14 4.60 -1.55
N GLU A 17 3.95 5.27 -2.36
CA GLU A 17 5.27 5.73 -1.93
C GLU A 17 5.16 6.70 -0.74
N LYS A 18 5.84 6.36 0.37
CA LYS A 18 5.93 7.20 1.57
C LYS A 18 4.55 7.64 2.08
N ALA A 19 3.55 6.76 2.04
CA ALA A 19 2.15 7.08 2.28
C ALA A 19 1.91 7.91 3.56
N PHE A 20 2.46 7.48 4.70
CA PHE A 20 2.31 8.21 5.97
C PHE A 20 2.96 9.60 5.97
N LEU A 21 4.08 9.76 5.26
CA LEU A 21 4.81 11.03 5.22
C LEU A 21 4.06 12.12 4.44
N GLN A 22 3.08 11.73 3.61
CA GLN A 22 2.21 12.69 2.93
C GLN A 22 1.26 13.41 3.92
N LEU A 23 1.00 12.83 5.08
CA LEU A 23 0.07 13.35 6.07
C LEU A 23 0.76 14.23 7.11
N THR A 24 0.27 15.46 7.27
CA THR A 24 0.77 16.39 8.29
C THR A 24 0.06 16.18 9.62
N ILE A 25 0.82 16.24 10.72
CA ILE A 25 0.28 16.26 12.07
C ILE A 25 0.03 17.71 12.49
N ALA A 26 -1.14 17.96 13.07
CA ALA A 26 -1.50 19.25 13.64
C ALA A 26 -0.45 19.67 14.70
N PRO A 27 0.04 20.93 14.70
CA PRO A 27 1.12 21.37 15.58
C PRO A 27 0.95 20.98 17.05
N GLU A 28 -0.27 21.05 17.57
CA GLU A 28 -0.67 20.69 18.93
C GLU A 28 -0.44 19.21 19.28
N HIS A 29 -0.45 18.31 18.30
CA HIS A 29 -0.25 16.87 18.51
C HIS A 29 1.20 16.43 18.29
N ARG A 30 2.07 17.29 17.73
CA ARG A 30 3.48 16.95 17.47
C ARG A 30 4.29 16.74 18.76
N GLU A 31 3.81 17.28 19.87
CA GLU A 31 4.42 17.08 21.19
C GLU A 31 4.46 15.60 21.60
N PHE A 32 3.49 14.79 21.17
CA PHE A 32 3.42 13.36 21.48
C PHE A 32 4.30 12.49 20.57
N LEU A 33 4.91 13.06 19.53
CA LEU A 33 5.74 12.35 18.56
C LEU A 33 7.21 12.78 18.67
N ARG A 34 7.68 12.93 19.91
CA ARG A 34 9.09 13.25 20.21
C ARG A 34 9.96 12.02 20.09
N PHE A 35 11.18 12.22 19.61
CA PHE A 35 12.22 11.21 19.66
C PHE A 35 13.56 11.86 19.98
N PHE A 36 14.42 11.10 20.65
CA PHE A 36 15.78 11.52 20.98
C PHE A 36 16.71 11.16 19.84
N TYR A 37 17.57 12.10 19.47
CA TYR A 37 18.68 11.87 18.57
C TYR A 37 19.98 12.02 19.36
N PRO A 38 20.70 10.92 19.64
CA PRO A 38 21.94 10.95 20.39
C PRO A 38 23.07 11.56 19.55
N LEU A 39 23.91 12.37 20.18
CA LEU A 39 25.15 12.89 19.63
C LEU A 39 26.35 12.14 20.23
N GLU A 40 27.50 12.20 19.55
CA GLU A 40 28.73 11.50 19.94
C GLU A 40 29.26 11.92 21.33
N ASP A 41 28.87 13.10 21.82
CA ASP A 41 29.32 13.66 23.09
C ASP A 41 28.31 13.49 24.24
N ASN A 42 27.47 12.45 24.18
CA ASN A 42 26.41 12.17 25.15
C ASN A 42 25.35 13.29 25.30
N ARG A 43 25.32 14.26 24.37
CA ARG A 43 24.19 15.20 24.28
C ARG A 43 23.05 14.57 23.50
N GLU A 44 21.84 15.02 23.80
CA GLU A 44 20.64 14.56 23.13
C GLU A 44 19.90 15.76 22.53
N ILE A 45 19.49 15.63 21.28
CA ILE A 45 18.57 16.57 20.64
C ILE A 45 17.20 15.92 20.59
N VAL A 46 16.18 16.63 21.07
CA VAL A 46 14.79 16.19 20.96
C VAL A 46 14.20 16.74 19.68
N TYR A 47 13.86 15.84 18.76
CA TYR A 47 13.10 16.15 17.56
C TYR A 47 11.62 15.82 17.75
N ARG A 48 10.79 16.37 16.87
CA ARG A 48 9.34 16.11 16.81
C ARG A 48 8.97 15.76 15.37
N HIS A 49 8.26 14.67 15.18
CA HIS A 49 7.73 14.39 13.85
C HIS A 49 6.61 15.36 13.48
N CYS A 50 6.71 15.96 12.29
CA CYS A 50 5.67 16.82 11.73
C CYS A 50 4.68 16.04 10.86
N ARG A 51 4.97 14.77 10.57
CA ARG A 51 4.19 13.89 9.70
C ARG A 51 3.79 12.62 10.43
N VAL A 52 2.79 11.91 9.92
CA VAL A 52 2.42 10.60 10.45
C VAL A 52 3.62 9.65 10.28
N VAL A 53 3.92 8.88 11.32
CA VAL A 53 5.07 7.97 11.35
C VAL A 53 4.67 6.50 11.41
N PHE A 54 5.57 5.63 10.98
CA PHE A 54 5.43 4.19 11.16
C PHE A 54 5.49 3.82 12.64
N GLY A 55 4.82 2.72 13.02
CA GLY A 55 4.88 2.17 14.37
C GLY A 55 3.89 2.78 15.38
N VAL A 56 3.20 3.87 15.03
CA VAL A 56 2.10 4.40 15.86
C VAL A 56 0.79 3.69 15.49
N CYS A 57 0.07 3.20 16.50
CA CYS A 57 -1.16 2.41 16.29
C CYS A 57 -2.26 3.16 15.52
N SER A 58 -2.32 4.49 15.62
CA SER A 58 -3.29 5.32 14.90
C SER A 58 -2.89 5.64 13.46
N SER A 59 -1.64 5.43 13.05
CA SER A 59 -1.16 5.80 11.71
C SER A 59 -1.92 5.11 10.57
N PRO A 60 -2.21 3.80 10.61
CA PRO A 60 -2.99 3.14 9.57
C PRO A 60 -4.40 3.73 9.43
N PHE A 61 -5.04 4.07 10.55
CA PHE A 61 -6.36 4.71 10.56
C PHE A 61 -6.30 6.10 9.92
N LEU A 62 -5.31 6.93 10.29
CA LEU A 62 -5.15 8.27 9.70
C LEU A 62 -4.93 8.19 8.19
N LEU A 63 -4.16 7.21 7.70
CA LEU A 63 -3.97 6.99 6.28
C LEU A 63 -5.26 6.57 5.58
N ALA A 64 -5.96 5.57 6.12
CA ALA A 64 -7.22 5.10 5.55
C ALA A 64 -8.30 6.21 5.52
N ALA A 65 -8.45 6.98 6.61
CA ALA A 65 -9.38 8.10 6.68
C ALA A 65 -9.03 9.19 5.65
N SER A 66 -7.76 9.52 5.48
CA SER A 66 -7.30 10.51 4.51
C SER A 66 -7.55 10.06 3.06
N LEU A 67 -7.29 8.78 2.76
CA LEU A 67 -7.56 8.20 1.45
C LEU A 67 -9.07 8.18 1.16
N ASN A 68 -9.90 7.77 2.12
CA ASN A 68 -11.35 7.78 1.97
C ASN A 68 -11.89 9.20 1.71
N HIS A 69 -11.41 10.18 2.49
CA HIS A 69 -11.77 11.57 2.29
C HIS A 69 -11.40 12.07 0.88
N LEU A 70 -10.19 11.77 0.41
CA LEU A 70 -9.76 12.08 -0.95
C LEU A 70 -10.68 11.47 -2.02
N LEU A 71 -11.03 10.19 -1.86
CA LEU A 71 -11.86 9.46 -2.80
C LEU A 71 -13.31 9.97 -2.82
N GLU A 72 -13.85 10.39 -1.68
CA GLU A 72 -15.19 10.98 -1.57
C GLU A 72 -15.31 12.36 -2.23
N HIS A 73 -14.23 13.13 -2.23
CA HIS A 73 -14.20 14.49 -2.78
C HIS A 73 -13.61 14.53 -4.20
N SER A 74 -13.37 13.37 -4.81
CA SER A 74 -12.89 13.26 -6.19
C SER A 74 -14.05 13.33 -7.20
N SER A 75 -13.77 13.81 -8.41
CA SER A 75 -14.78 14.11 -9.45
C SER A 75 -15.56 12.87 -9.93
N LEU A 76 -16.83 13.09 -10.27
CA LEU A 76 -17.78 12.06 -10.73
C LEU A 76 -17.38 11.38 -12.06
N GLU A 77 -16.50 12.00 -12.85
CA GLU A 77 -16.01 11.44 -14.12
C GLU A 77 -15.27 10.10 -13.96
N CYS A 78 -14.85 9.75 -12.74
CA CYS A 78 -14.17 8.48 -12.42
C CYS A 78 -14.94 7.65 -11.38
N THR A 79 -16.27 7.72 -11.33
CA THR A 79 -17.07 7.09 -10.27
C THR A 79 -16.79 5.59 -10.09
N GLU A 80 -16.64 4.84 -11.18
CA GLU A 80 -16.34 3.40 -11.12
C GLU A 80 -14.96 3.11 -10.52
N ILE A 81 -13.93 3.81 -11.00
CA ILE A 81 -12.55 3.67 -10.50
C ILE A 81 -12.47 4.09 -9.03
N ILE A 82 -13.13 5.18 -8.65
CA ILE A 82 -13.19 5.64 -7.25
C ILE A 82 -13.85 4.58 -6.36
N SER A 83 -15.00 4.04 -6.77
CA SER A 83 -15.70 2.98 -6.04
C SER A 83 -14.82 1.74 -5.86
N LYS A 84 -14.08 1.37 -6.90
CA LYS A 84 -13.14 0.26 -6.87
C LYS A 84 -11.94 0.54 -5.95
N LEU A 85 -11.34 1.73 -6.03
CA LEU A 85 -10.21 2.15 -5.19
C LEU A 85 -10.57 2.16 -3.71
N LYS A 86 -11.78 2.58 -3.33
CA LYS A 86 -12.26 2.53 -1.93
C LYS A 86 -12.13 1.14 -1.31
N HIS A 87 -12.22 0.09 -2.11
CA HIS A 87 -12.15 -1.30 -1.66
C HIS A 87 -10.81 -1.98 -1.97
N SER A 88 -9.85 -1.25 -2.52
CA SER A 88 -8.57 -1.79 -3.00
C SER A 88 -7.40 -1.53 -2.04
N PHE A 89 -7.52 -0.64 -1.05
CA PHE A 89 -6.39 -0.35 -0.13
C PHE A 89 -6.34 -1.25 1.10
N TYR A 90 -5.18 -1.84 1.34
CA TYR A 90 -4.77 -2.40 2.63
C TYR A 90 -3.59 -1.58 3.17
N VAL A 91 -3.87 -0.69 4.11
CA VAL A 91 -2.88 0.29 4.61
C VAL A 91 -2.31 1.12 3.44
N ASP A 92 -1.05 0.96 3.09
CA ASP A 92 -0.34 1.64 2.01
C ASP A 92 -0.32 0.85 0.69
N ASN A 93 -0.79 -0.40 0.69
CA ASN A 93 -0.80 -1.26 -0.48
C ASN A 93 -2.16 -1.19 -1.19
N CYS A 94 -2.15 -0.97 -2.50
CA CYS A 94 -3.31 -1.00 -3.38
C CYS A 94 -3.36 -2.34 -4.12
N VAL A 95 -4.42 -3.11 -3.89
CA VAL A 95 -4.64 -4.43 -4.49
C VAL A 95 -6.02 -4.47 -5.13
N SER A 96 -6.06 -4.69 -6.44
CA SER A 96 -7.29 -4.70 -7.24
C SER A 96 -7.16 -5.67 -8.41
N GLY A 97 -8.12 -5.69 -9.32
CA GLY A 97 -8.01 -6.48 -10.54
C GLY A 97 -8.96 -6.00 -11.62
N VAL A 98 -8.77 -6.42 -12.87
CA VAL A 98 -9.58 -6.03 -14.03
C VAL A 98 -9.95 -7.25 -14.86
N PHE A 99 -10.91 -7.11 -15.78
CA PHE A 99 -11.34 -8.24 -16.62
C PHE A 99 -10.59 -8.31 -17.95
N THR A 100 -10.06 -7.18 -18.42
CA THR A 100 -9.39 -7.09 -19.73
C THR A 100 -8.03 -6.41 -19.63
N GLU A 101 -7.09 -6.76 -20.51
CA GLU A 101 -5.75 -6.14 -20.53
C GLU A 101 -5.81 -4.64 -20.85
N GLN A 102 -6.79 -4.23 -21.66
CA GLN A 102 -7.02 -2.84 -22.02
C GLN A 102 -7.40 -1.98 -20.79
N GLU A 103 -8.09 -2.56 -19.81
CA GLU A 103 -8.47 -1.89 -18.57
C GLU A 103 -7.27 -1.62 -17.65
N VAL A 104 -6.17 -2.37 -17.75
CA VAL A 104 -5.00 -2.25 -16.86
C VAL A 104 -4.43 -0.84 -16.89
N GLY A 105 -4.10 -0.35 -18.09
CA GLY A 105 -3.53 0.98 -18.27
C GLY A 105 -4.50 2.08 -17.82
N ASN A 106 -5.79 1.91 -18.10
CA ASN A 106 -6.85 2.85 -17.71
C ASN A 106 -7.03 2.91 -16.19
N PHE A 107 -7.01 1.76 -15.52
CA PHE A 107 -7.09 1.69 -14.06
C PHE A 107 -5.88 2.35 -13.40
N ILE A 108 -4.65 1.98 -13.81
CA ILE A 108 -3.42 2.53 -13.24
C ILE A 108 -3.34 4.04 -13.45
N SER A 109 -3.61 4.53 -14.66
CA SER A 109 -3.56 5.96 -14.98
C SER A 109 -4.60 6.76 -14.21
N SER A 110 -5.85 6.27 -14.15
CA SER A 110 -6.94 6.91 -13.40
C SER A 110 -6.66 6.90 -11.89
N ALA A 111 -6.18 5.77 -11.35
CA ALA A 111 -5.81 5.67 -9.94
C ALA A 111 -4.68 6.64 -9.58
N LYS A 112 -3.63 6.73 -10.42
CA LYS A 112 -2.55 7.71 -10.26
C LYS A 112 -3.08 9.14 -10.31
N ALA A 113 -3.99 9.45 -11.24
CA ALA A 113 -4.56 10.79 -11.38
C ALA A 113 -5.39 11.20 -10.15
N VAL A 114 -6.20 10.29 -9.62
CA VAL A 114 -6.99 10.51 -8.39
C VAL A 114 -6.08 10.68 -7.17
N LEU A 115 -5.15 9.75 -6.97
CA LEU A 115 -4.24 9.77 -5.81
C LEU A 115 -3.32 10.99 -5.77
N ARG A 116 -2.86 11.46 -6.94
CA ARG A 116 -2.03 12.68 -7.06
C ARG A 116 -2.73 13.93 -6.53
N LYS A 117 -4.07 14.00 -6.55
CA LYS A 117 -4.81 15.13 -5.96
C LYS A 117 -4.60 15.22 -4.45
N GLY A 118 -4.34 14.10 -3.78
CA GLY A 118 -3.98 14.04 -2.36
C GLY A 118 -2.47 13.90 -2.10
N CYS A 119 -1.62 14.24 -3.07
CA CYS A 119 -0.16 14.07 -3.00
C CYS A 119 0.32 12.62 -2.81
N PHE A 120 -0.54 11.63 -3.04
CA PHE A 120 -0.15 10.23 -3.00
C PHE A 120 0.42 9.79 -4.35
N ASN A 121 1.58 9.14 -4.33
CA ASN A 121 2.21 8.58 -5.51
C ASN A 121 2.07 7.06 -5.51
N LEU A 122 1.40 6.51 -6.53
CA LEU A 122 1.30 5.06 -6.72
C LEU A 122 2.52 4.56 -7.49
N SER A 123 3.27 3.64 -6.89
CA SER A 123 4.52 3.07 -7.40
C SER A 123 4.46 1.54 -7.41
N ASN A 124 5.48 0.89 -7.98
CA ASN A 124 5.61 -0.58 -8.02
C ASN A 124 4.34 -1.28 -8.54
N CYS A 125 3.79 -0.79 -9.66
CA CYS A 125 2.56 -1.37 -10.18
C CYS A 125 2.86 -2.71 -10.84
N GLU A 126 2.42 -3.81 -10.24
CA GLU A 126 2.63 -5.17 -10.74
C GLU A 126 1.31 -5.79 -11.18
N SER A 127 1.37 -6.64 -12.21
CA SER A 127 0.21 -7.25 -12.86
C SER A 127 0.57 -8.64 -13.36
N ASN A 128 -0.40 -9.48 -13.71
CA ASN A 128 -0.14 -10.72 -14.47
C ASN A 128 -0.14 -10.52 -15.98
N VAL A 129 -0.41 -9.30 -16.44
CA VAL A 129 -0.35 -8.92 -17.86
C VAL A 129 0.48 -7.67 -18.02
N ASN A 130 1.16 -7.56 -19.16
CA ASN A 130 1.88 -6.33 -19.49
C ASN A 130 0.90 -5.22 -19.86
N GLY A 131 1.23 -3.98 -19.51
CA GLY A 131 0.38 -2.84 -19.82
C GLY A 131 1.03 -1.50 -19.47
N PRO A 132 0.47 -0.39 -19.96
CA PRO A 132 0.99 0.94 -19.67
C PRO A 132 1.04 1.19 -18.15
N GLY A 133 2.24 1.48 -17.64
CA GLY A 133 2.46 1.80 -16.24
C GLY A 133 2.67 0.60 -15.31
N VAL A 134 2.69 -0.63 -15.83
CA VAL A 134 3.10 -1.85 -15.12
C VAL A 134 4.62 -1.93 -15.08
N SER A 135 5.21 -2.09 -13.89
CA SER A 135 6.66 -2.27 -13.69
C SER A 135 7.10 -3.73 -13.72
N LYS A 136 6.18 -4.68 -13.43
CA LYS A 136 6.47 -6.11 -13.40
C LYS A 136 5.22 -6.91 -13.80
N CYS A 137 5.39 -7.86 -14.71
CA CYS A 137 4.28 -8.63 -15.28
C CYS A 137 4.38 -10.17 -15.17
N THR A 138 5.52 -10.71 -14.70
CA THR A 138 5.81 -12.15 -14.68
C THR A 138 6.59 -12.53 -13.43
N GLY A 139 6.58 -13.82 -13.08
CA GLY A 139 7.28 -14.37 -11.92
C GLY A 139 6.58 -14.10 -10.59
N ASP A 140 7.31 -14.23 -9.48
CA ASP A 140 6.74 -14.19 -8.14
C ASP A 140 6.78 -12.79 -7.53
N THR A 141 5.72 -12.38 -6.85
CA THR A 141 5.59 -11.10 -6.13
C THR A 141 5.20 -11.30 -4.68
N ASP A 142 5.69 -10.43 -3.79
CA ASP A 142 5.20 -10.34 -2.42
C ASP A 142 3.97 -9.42 -2.39
N LEU A 143 2.81 -10.01 -2.14
CA LEU A 143 1.56 -9.30 -1.95
C LEU A 143 1.07 -9.51 -0.51
N LEU A 144 1.21 -8.47 0.30
CA LEU A 144 0.78 -8.46 1.71
C LEU A 144 1.47 -9.53 2.59
N GLY A 145 2.70 -9.94 2.26
CA GLY A 145 3.44 -10.99 2.99
C GLY A 145 3.16 -12.41 2.50
N ILE A 146 2.45 -12.53 1.37
CA ILE A 146 2.18 -13.79 0.68
C ILE A 146 2.87 -13.74 -0.67
N ILE A 147 3.55 -14.81 -1.06
CA ILE A 147 4.19 -14.90 -2.38
C ILE A 147 3.15 -15.37 -3.40
N TRP A 148 2.94 -14.56 -4.42
CA TRP A 148 2.01 -14.84 -5.53
C TRP A 148 2.79 -14.99 -6.82
N ASN A 149 2.50 -16.07 -7.55
CA ASN A 149 2.97 -16.22 -8.91
C ASN A 149 2.06 -15.42 -9.84
N LEU A 150 2.61 -14.40 -10.50
CA LEU A 150 1.85 -13.52 -11.40
C LEU A 150 1.29 -14.29 -12.59
N ASP A 151 2.05 -15.23 -13.17
CA ASP A 151 1.63 -15.95 -14.38
C ASP A 151 0.37 -16.82 -14.16
N THR A 152 0.23 -17.37 -12.95
CA THR A 152 -0.88 -18.27 -12.59
C THR A 152 -1.91 -17.65 -11.64
N LEU A 153 -1.61 -16.47 -11.07
CA LEU A 153 -2.33 -15.85 -9.95
C LEU A 153 -2.57 -16.83 -8.78
N ARG A 154 -1.61 -17.72 -8.55
CA ARG A 154 -1.64 -18.67 -7.42
C ARG A 154 -0.65 -18.21 -6.37
N CYS A 155 -1.07 -18.32 -5.12
CA CYS A 155 -0.15 -18.30 -4.01
C CYS A 155 0.81 -19.50 -4.17
N SER A 156 2.11 -19.28 -4.11
CA SER A 156 3.06 -20.40 -3.96
C SER A 156 2.69 -21.16 -2.70
N GLU A 157 2.73 -22.50 -2.71
CA GLU A 157 2.51 -23.29 -1.50
C GLU A 157 3.31 -22.68 -0.37
N ILE A 158 2.64 -22.40 0.76
CA ILE A 158 3.32 -21.87 1.93
C ILE A 158 4.19 -23.01 2.43
N ASN A 159 5.42 -23.09 1.89
CA ASN A 159 6.39 -24.10 2.28
C ASN A 159 6.48 -24.08 3.80
N GLU A 160 6.45 -25.29 4.36
CA GLU A 160 6.42 -25.64 5.78
C GLU A 160 6.92 -24.53 6.72
N ILE A 161 6.18 -24.31 7.82
CA ILE A 161 6.56 -23.44 8.94
C ILE A 161 8.08 -23.48 9.10
N PRO A 162 8.79 -22.34 8.87
CA PRO A 162 10.24 -22.37 8.94
C PRO A 162 10.62 -22.83 10.34
N GLN A 163 11.15 -24.05 10.42
CA GLN A 163 11.79 -24.55 11.64
C GLN A 163 13.01 -23.67 11.88
N ASN A 164 12.77 -22.60 12.62
CA ASN A 164 13.74 -21.85 13.40
C ASN A 164 14.96 -21.30 12.60
N LYS A 165 14.80 -20.14 11.96
CA LYS A 165 15.93 -19.24 11.66
C LYS A 165 15.52 -17.77 11.72
N GLY A 166 15.70 -17.16 12.91
CA GLY A 166 15.87 -15.71 13.10
C GLY A 166 14.66 -14.80 12.78
N ASN A 167 14.64 -13.63 13.43
CA ASN A 167 13.59 -12.58 13.42
C ASN A 167 12.52 -12.71 12.32
N THR A 168 11.48 -13.49 12.64
CA THR A 168 10.28 -13.63 11.84
C THR A 168 9.45 -12.36 11.98
N ALA A 169 9.17 -11.65 10.88
CA ALA A 169 8.34 -10.46 10.94
C ALA A 169 6.90 -10.86 11.27
N ASN A 170 6.17 -10.03 12.02
CA ASN A 170 4.74 -10.26 12.32
C ASN A 170 3.91 -10.50 11.05
N ARG A 171 4.32 -9.91 9.92
CA ARG A 171 3.72 -10.13 8.60
C ARG A 171 3.84 -11.57 8.11
N THR A 172 4.98 -12.23 8.36
CA THR A 172 5.20 -13.63 7.99
C THR A 172 4.34 -14.58 8.82
N ILE A 173 4.01 -14.27 10.07
CA ILE A 173 3.15 -15.13 10.89
C ILE A 173 1.68 -15.01 10.45
N LEU A 174 1.24 -13.79 10.11
CA LEU A 174 -0.13 -13.50 9.70
C LEU A 174 -0.48 -14.04 8.30
N SER A 175 0.49 -14.40 7.46
CA SER A 175 0.22 -15.03 6.16
C SER A 175 -0.19 -16.51 6.27
N PHE A 176 -0.10 -17.11 7.46
CA PHE A 176 -0.49 -18.51 7.74
C PHE A 176 -1.87 -18.67 8.39
N VAL A 177 -2.56 -17.57 8.74
CA VAL A 177 -3.90 -17.58 9.39
C VAL A 177 -4.95 -17.13 8.38
#